data_AF-A0A7S0TA62-F1
#
_entry.id   AF-A0A7S0TA62-F1
#
_cell.length_a   1.000
_cell.length_b   1.000
_cell.length_c   1.000
_cell.angle_alpha   90.00
_cell.angle_beta   90.00
_cell.angle_gamma   90.00
#
_symmetry.space_group_name_H-M   'P 1'
#
loop_
_entity.id
_entity.type
_entity.pdbx_description
1 polymer ?
#
loop_
_entity_poly.entity_id
_entity_poly.type
_entity_poly.pdbx_seq_one_letter_code
_entity_poly.pdbx_strand_id
1 'polypeptide(L)'
;ELHTLLLLDILSAAQLEDAIVTEYNPARVAFAHDASDSNRREFLIRDVLNLGVLPASLISHARENFVARGGVLLEHHAFVTADVFDDQVRIKLLPQRMSNAATGPALAGGAGGGGGP
;
A
#
# COMPACT_ATOMS: atom_id res chain seq x y z
N GLU A 1 -9.88 11.37 -7.06
CA GLU A 1 -9.73 10.98 -5.64
C GLU A 1 -8.28 10.75 -5.22
N LEU A 2 -7.46 10.01 -5.98
CA LEU A 2 -6.05 9.74 -5.65
C LEU A 2 -5.17 10.99 -5.39
N HIS A 3 -5.47 12.12 -6.03
CA HIS A 3 -4.76 13.39 -5.79
C HIS A 3 -4.85 13.87 -4.33
N THR A 4 -5.86 13.44 -3.57
CA THR A 4 -5.95 13.74 -2.13
C THR A 4 -4.77 13.16 -1.35
N LEU A 5 -4.18 12.04 -1.80
CA LEU A 5 -3.01 11.44 -1.15
C LEU A 5 -1.74 12.32 -1.30
N LEU A 6 -1.66 13.09 -2.37
CA LEU A 6 -0.62 14.10 -2.55
C LEU A 6 -0.89 15.33 -1.67
N LEU A 7 -2.14 15.79 -1.64
CA LEU A 7 -2.54 16.96 -0.85
C LEU A 7 -2.32 16.76 0.66
N LEU A 8 -2.53 15.53 1.14
CA LEU A 8 -2.31 15.15 2.54
C LEU A 8 -0.86 14.74 2.84
N ASP A 9 0.05 14.87 1.87
CA ASP A 9 1.47 14.51 1.99
C ASP A 9 1.69 13.03 2.41
N ILE A 10 0.73 12.16 2.05
CA ILE A 10 0.79 10.71 2.26
C ILE A 10 1.71 10.08 1.23
N LEU A 11 1.65 10.55 -0.02
CA LEU A 11 2.47 10.08 -1.14
C LEU A 11 3.12 11.26 -1.87
N SER A 12 4.28 11.03 -2.46
CA SER A 12 4.85 11.91 -3.49
C SER A 12 4.20 11.65 -4.85
N ALA A 13 4.34 12.59 -5.79
CA ALA A 13 3.87 12.42 -7.16
C ALA A 13 4.48 11.17 -7.82
N ALA A 14 5.78 10.93 -7.62
CA ALA A 14 6.45 9.76 -8.19
C ALA A 14 5.90 8.42 -7.65
N GLN A 15 5.61 8.35 -6.36
CA GLN A 15 5.00 7.15 -5.74
C GLN A 15 3.56 6.93 -6.22
N LEU A 16 2.83 8.01 -6.49
CA LEU A 16 1.48 7.89 -7.02
C LEU A 16 1.49 7.38 -8.48
N GLU A 17 2.40 7.91 -9.31
CA GLU A 17 2.56 7.43 -10.69
C GLU A 17 2.98 5.96 -10.74
N ASP A 18 3.91 5.51 -9.88
CA ASP A 18 4.30 4.10 -9.76
C ASP A 18 3.13 3.18 -9.36
N ALA A 19 2.17 3.70 -8.59
CA ALA A 19 1.00 2.95 -8.19
C ALA A 19 -0.06 2.83 -9.31
N ILE A 20 -0.03 3.67 -10.35
CA ILE A 20 -0.95 3.63 -11.48
C ILE A 20 -0.42 2.65 -12.53
N VAL A 21 -1.21 1.65 -12.91
CA VAL A 21 -0.79 0.56 -13.79
C VAL A 21 -1.59 0.39 -15.06
N THR A 22 -2.73 1.07 -15.18
CA THR A 22 -3.43 1.10 -16.45
C THR A 22 -3.01 2.32 -17.24
N GLU A 23 -2.50 2.09 -18.43
CA GLU A 23 -2.38 3.10 -19.46
C GLU A 23 -3.53 2.94 -20.46
N TYR A 24 -4.31 3.99 -20.64
CA TYR A 24 -5.40 4.05 -21.61
C TYR A 24 -5.12 5.20 -22.57
N ASN A 25 -4.31 4.92 -23.60
CA ASN A 25 -3.75 5.94 -24.47
C ASN A 25 -3.32 5.46 -25.87
N PRO A 26 -3.43 6.32 -26.89
CA PRO A 26 -4.44 7.38 -27.04
C PRO A 26 -5.79 6.77 -27.46
N ALA A 27 -6.90 7.43 -27.13
CA ALA A 27 -8.23 7.00 -27.54
C ALA A 27 -8.99 8.11 -28.26
N ARG A 28 -9.84 7.75 -29.23
CA ARG A 28 -10.79 8.67 -29.87
C ARG A 28 -12.14 8.50 -29.21
N VAL A 29 -12.67 9.59 -28.68
CA VAL A 29 -14.02 9.66 -28.14
C VAL A 29 -14.82 10.70 -28.90
N ALA A 30 -16.05 10.35 -29.25
CA ALA A 30 -17.00 11.25 -29.89
C ALA A 30 -18.28 11.23 -29.06
N PHE A 31 -18.81 12.39 -28.73
CA PHE A 31 -20.13 12.48 -28.12
C PHE A 31 -21.16 12.46 -29.25
N ALA A 32 -22.05 11.48 -29.23
CA ALA A 32 -23.23 11.51 -30.08
C ALA A 32 -24.22 12.50 -29.47
N HIS A 33 -24.21 13.75 -29.95
CA HIS A 33 -25.38 14.61 -29.82
C HIS A 33 -26.27 14.33 -31.03
N ASP A 34 -27.57 14.12 -30.79
CA ASP A 34 -28.70 13.89 -31.71
C ASP A 34 -28.39 13.32 -33.12
N ALA A 35 -29.19 12.36 -33.59
CA ALA A 35 -29.03 11.75 -34.92
C ALA A 35 -29.06 12.75 -36.11
N SER A 36 -29.46 14.00 -35.87
CA SER A 36 -29.46 15.12 -36.83
C SER A 36 -28.18 15.97 -36.84
N ASP A 37 -27.27 15.80 -35.88
CA ASP A 37 -26.05 16.62 -35.77
C ASP A 37 -24.97 16.13 -36.74
N SER A 38 -24.78 16.88 -37.82
CA SER A 38 -23.76 16.65 -38.84
C SER A 38 -22.35 17.05 -38.38
N ASN A 39 -22.21 17.64 -37.19
CA ASN A 39 -20.94 18.10 -36.65
C ASN A 39 -20.44 17.21 -35.50
N ARG A 40 -20.19 15.93 -35.79
CA ARG A 40 -19.54 15.00 -34.86
C ARG A 40 -18.10 15.45 -34.58
N ARG A 41 -17.90 16.17 -33.47
CA ARG A 41 -16.57 16.48 -32.94
C ARG A 41 -15.98 15.26 -32.26
N GLU A 42 -14.82 14.85 -32.75
CA GLU A 42 -14.02 13.79 -32.14
C GLU A 42 -12.89 14.42 -31.31
N PHE A 43 -12.69 13.87 -30.11
CA PHE A 43 -11.61 14.24 -29.22
C PHE A 43 -10.58 13.12 -29.19
N LEU A 44 -9.33 13.49 -29.42
CA LEU A 44 -8.20 12.62 -29.10
C LEU A 44 -7.86 12.85 -27.63
N ILE A 45 -8.16 11.87 -26.80
CA ILE A 45 -7.88 11.93 -25.36
C ILE A 45 -6.58 11.19 -25.04
N ARG A 46 -5.87 11.75 -24.06
CA ARG A 46 -4.74 11.12 -23.41
C ARG A 46 -4.93 11.15 -21.89
N ASP A 47 -4.57 10.06 -21.24
CA ASP A 47 -4.45 9.90 -19.78
C ASP A 47 -5.77 10.08 -19.02
N VAL A 48 -6.91 9.82 -19.67
CA VAL A 48 -8.24 10.05 -19.07
C VAL A 48 -8.74 8.85 -18.27
N LEU A 49 -8.35 7.62 -18.62
CA LEU A 49 -8.81 6.40 -17.96
C LEU A 49 -7.67 5.58 -17.35
N ASN A 50 -6.56 6.24 -16.99
CA ASN A 50 -5.46 5.63 -16.27
C ASN A 50 -5.80 5.51 -14.77
N LEU A 51 -6.89 4.78 -14.45
CA LEU A 51 -7.46 4.72 -13.10
C LEU A 51 -7.10 3.44 -12.34
N GLY A 52 -6.61 2.42 -13.04
CA GLY A 52 -6.16 1.18 -12.45
C GLY A 52 -4.94 1.45 -11.59
N VAL A 53 -5.08 1.18 -10.30
CA VAL A 53 -4.03 1.27 -9.31
C VAL A 53 -3.64 -0.13 -8.84
N LEU A 54 -2.38 -0.33 -8.50
CA LEU A 54 -1.91 -1.47 -7.73
C LEU A 54 -2.11 -1.19 -6.24
N PRO A 55 -3.12 -1.79 -5.57
CA PRO A 55 -3.37 -1.49 -4.16
C PRO A 55 -2.19 -1.86 -3.27
N ALA A 56 -1.47 -2.93 -3.60
CA ALA A 56 -0.29 -3.35 -2.85
C ALA A 56 0.84 -2.31 -2.87
N SER A 57 1.14 -1.71 -4.03
CA SER A 57 2.15 -0.65 -4.14
C SER A 57 1.70 0.61 -3.40
N LEU A 58 0.45 1.04 -3.63
CA LEU A 58 -0.13 2.21 -2.99
C LEU A 58 -0.07 2.14 -1.45
N ILE A 59 -0.46 1.00 -0.88
CA ILE A 59 -0.43 0.75 0.58
C ILE A 59 1.01 0.69 1.09
N SER A 60 1.93 0.08 0.33
CA SER A 60 3.34 -0.03 0.73
C SER A 60 4.01 1.35 0.81
N HIS A 61 3.85 2.20 -0.20
CA HIS A 61 4.36 3.57 -0.18
C HIS A 61 3.79 4.39 0.98
N ALA A 62 2.47 4.29 1.21
CA ALA A 62 1.82 5.00 2.32
C ALA A 62 2.34 4.52 3.69
N ARG A 63 2.52 3.20 3.85
CA ARG A 63 3.10 2.59 5.06
C ARG A 63 4.53 3.08 5.30
N GLU A 64 5.38 3.03 4.28
CA GLU A 64 6.77 3.44 4.36
C GLU A 64 6.90 4.91 4.73
N ASN A 65 6.11 5.78 4.08
CA ASN A 65 6.07 7.21 4.40
C ASN A 65 5.57 7.47 5.83
N PHE A 66 4.56 6.74 6.30
CA PHE A 66 4.07 6.85 7.68
C PHE A 66 5.16 6.50 8.71
N VAL A 67 5.87 5.39 8.51
CA VAL A 67 6.96 4.97 9.41
C VAL A 67 8.16 5.93 9.32
N ALA A 68 8.52 6.39 8.13
CA ALA A 68 9.60 7.36 7.94
C ALA A 68 9.33 8.70 8.65
N ARG A 69 8.06 9.07 8.83
CA ARG A 69 7.62 10.24 9.59
C ARG A 69 7.50 9.99 11.10
N GLY A 70 7.96 8.84 11.58
CA GLY A 70 7.96 8.47 13.00
C GLY A 70 6.68 7.75 13.45
N GLY A 71 5.82 7.35 12.52
CA GLY A 71 4.64 6.54 12.81
C GLY A 71 5.01 5.14 13.33
N VAL A 72 4.25 4.65 14.30
CA VAL A 72 4.45 3.30 14.87
C VAL A 72 3.43 2.35 14.27
N LEU A 73 3.90 1.26 13.66
CA LEU A 73 3.05 0.24 13.09
C LEU A 73 3.09 -1.04 13.93
N LEU A 74 1.93 -1.46 14.42
CA LEU A 74 1.76 -2.68 15.21
C LEU A 74 1.18 -3.80 14.35
N GLU A 75 2.03 -4.45 13.54
CA GLU A 75 1.58 -5.56 12.68
C GLU A 75 1.27 -6.82 13.50
N HIS A 76 0.33 -7.63 13.00
CA HIS A 76 -0.13 -8.87 13.63
C HIS A 76 -0.72 -8.70 15.05
N HIS A 77 -0.99 -7.47 15.49
CA HIS A 77 -1.64 -7.19 16.77
C HIS A 77 -3.15 -7.11 16.56
N ALA A 78 -3.88 -8.15 16.95
CA ALA A 78 -5.34 -8.11 16.85
C ALA A 78 -5.92 -7.10 17.84
N PHE A 79 -6.72 -6.17 17.33
CA PHE A 79 -7.50 -5.24 18.15
C PHE A 79 -8.59 -5.99 18.92
N VAL A 80 -8.76 -5.66 20.20
CA VAL A 80 -9.79 -6.27 21.07
C VAL A 80 -10.84 -5.23 21.44
N THR A 81 -10.43 -4.14 22.08
CA THR A 81 -11.32 -3.04 22.49
C THR A 81 -10.58 -1.70 22.49
N ALA A 82 -11.34 -0.61 22.38
CA ALA A 82 -10.90 0.75 22.65
C ALA A 82 -11.85 1.36 23.68
N ASP A 83 -11.36 1.59 24.88
CA ASP A 83 -12.10 2.29 25.93
C ASP A 83 -11.76 3.78 25.82
N VAL A 84 -12.77 4.59 25.47
CA VAL A 84 -12.63 6.04 25.28
C VAL A 84 -13.07 6.74 26.57
N PHE A 85 -12.19 7.60 27.09
CA PHE A 85 -12.43 8.48 28.22
C PHE A 85 -12.31 9.94 27.74
N ASP A 86 -12.65 10.90 28.59
CA ASP A 86 -12.70 12.32 28.20
C ASP A 86 -11.38 12.86 27.62
N ASP A 87 -10.23 12.35 28.09
CA ASP A 87 -8.89 12.82 27.73
C ASP A 87 -7.95 11.73 27.21
N GLN A 88 -8.39 10.46 27.16
CA GLN A 88 -7.53 9.34 26.80
C GLN A 88 -8.29 8.22 26.09
N VAL A 89 -7.56 7.42 25.31
CA VAL A 89 -8.07 6.17 24.72
C VAL A 89 -7.17 5.03 25.15
N ARG A 90 -7.76 4.02 25.78
CA ARG A 90 -7.07 2.77 26.13
C ARG A 90 -7.37 1.72 25.08
N ILE A 91 -6.35 1.27 24.36
CA ILE A 91 -6.46 0.20 23.37
C ILE A 91 -6.01 -1.12 23.99
N LYS A 92 -6.87 -2.14 23.92
CA LYS A 92 -6.55 -3.51 24.29
C LYS A 92 -6.26 -4.31 23.03
N LEU A 93 -5.11 -4.97 23.00
CA LEU A 93 -4.65 -5.83 21.92
C LEU A 93 -4.52 -7.27 22.41
N LEU A 94 -4.62 -8.25 21.51
CA LEU A 94 -4.23 -9.62 21.84
C LEU A 94 -2.70 -9.71 21.98
N PRO A 95 -2.20 -10.58 22.88
CA PRO A 95 -0.79 -10.92 22.92
C PRO A 95 -0.34 -11.46 21.56
N GLN A 96 0.80 -10.96 21.07
CA GLN A 96 1.43 -11.45 19.85
C GLN A 96 1.68 -12.96 19.95
N ARG A 97 1.17 -13.71 18.98
CA ARG A 97 1.61 -15.09 18.77
C ARG A 97 2.87 -15.02 17.92
N MET A 98 4.05 -15.14 18.53
CA MET A 98 5.31 -15.21 17.78
C MET A 98 5.22 -16.35 16.75
N SER A 99 5.31 -16.03 15.46
CA SER A 99 5.59 -17.03 14.44
C SER A 99 7.11 -17.25 14.42
N ASN A 100 7.55 -18.47 14.76
CA ASN A 100 8.94 -18.87 14.57
C ASN A 100 9.23 -18.95 13.07
N ALA A 101 9.82 -17.91 12.50
CA ALA A 101 10.33 -17.93 11.13
C ALA A 101 11.66 -17.17 11.04
N ALA A 102 12.74 -17.81 11.53
CA ALA A 102 14.11 -17.69 10.99
C ALA A 102 15.09 -18.54 11.83
N THR A 103 15.00 -19.87 11.73
CA THR A 103 16.19 -20.70 11.98
C THR A 103 17.01 -20.68 10.69
N GLY A 104 17.87 -19.67 10.53
CA GLY A 104 19.03 -19.79 9.65
C GLY A 104 19.93 -20.92 10.17
N PRO A 105 20.69 -21.61 9.30
CA PRO A 105 21.40 -22.81 9.69
C PRO A 105 22.35 -22.49 10.85
N ALA A 106 22.07 -23.11 11.99
CA ALA A 106 22.94 -23.08 13.15
C ALA A 106 24.30 -23.61 12.70
N LEU A 107 25.32 -22.76 12.84
CA LEU A 107 26.73 -23.12 12.81
C LEU A 107 26.88 -24.44 13.58
N ALA A 108 27.23 -25.51 12.87
CA ALA A 108 27.52 -26.82 13.44
C ALA A 108 28.82 -26.71 14.25
N GLY A 109 28.67 -26.28 15.50
CA GLY A 109 29.70 -26.30 16.51
C GLY A 109 29.31 -27.26 17.63
N GLY A 110 29.95 -28.42 17.65
CA GLY A 110 30.38 -29.02 18.91
C GLY A 110 30.02 -30.48 19.21
N ALA A 111 31.02 -31.14 19.80
CA ALA A 111 31.04 -32.40 20.53
C ALA A 111 31.01 -33.68 19.66
N GLY A 112 31.95 -34.63 19.77
CA GLY A 112 32.97 -34.90 20.78
C GLY A 112 33.04 -36.43 20.95
N GLY A 113 34.23 -37.02 21.05
CA GLY A 113 34.38 -38.39 21.55
C GLY A 113 35.56 -39.18 20.98
N GLY A 114 36.44 -39.63 21.87
CA GLY A 114 37.06 -40.95 21.76
C GLY A 114 38.59 -41.00 21.81
N GLY A 115 39.12 -41.56 22.91
CA GLY A 115 40.43 -42.23 22.91
C GLY A 115 41.26 -42.02 24.18
N GLY A 116 41.05 -42.87 25.21
CA GLY A 116 42.11 -43.20 26.18
C GLY A 116 43.09 -44.23 25.58
N PRO A 117 43.86 -45.00 26.36
CA PRO A 117 44.13 -44.95 27.81
C PRO A 117 45.45 -44.22 28.18
#